data_AF-A0A536XRB6-F1
#
_entry.id   AF-A0A536XRB6-F1
#
_cell.length_a   1.000
_cell.length_b   1.000
_cell.length_c   1.000
_cell.angle_alpha   90.00
_cell.angle_beta   90.00
_cell.angle_gamma   90.00
#
_symmetry.space_group_name_H-M   'P 1'
#
loop_
_entity.id
_entity.type
_entity.pdbx_description
1 polymer ?
#
loop_
_entity_poly.entity_id
_entity_poly.type
_entity_poly.pdbx_seq_one_letter_code
_entity_poly.pdbx_strand_id
1 'polypeptide(L)'
;MSFTGRAGHWAHAVLATRNSKAAKKFLTEPPQVITYDFGISETTEQRAILFADVCESTRIYETLGDTRALELINRLFAALQREVEAAGGVTVKTLGDGMVCQFRESDDGYRAACKMQEAVVNLAPSNEPNLKISIGYTYGPVVLKDADVFGDTVNVCARLVSLANAAQVLTTRQTVDALSPILRERCRELYATKVRGRAGEVMVCEVMWRLDPETTRINDVERDAMPQAAWIWILKLTHSGESFIVDEATPVRLGREAGNDVVVQTDHASRVHARIFSRDGHFYIVDQSTNGTFLLVDGTAREVRLRRSESMLGERGWIGLGKSAAHHGDHVLRYRLERRS
;
A
#
# COMPACT_ATOMS: atom_id res chain seq x y z
N MET A 1 -42.39 13.78 8.73
CA MET A 1 -43.52 13.59 7.77
C MET A 1 -43.47 12.16 7.27
N SER A 2 -44.64 11.54 7.21
CA SER A 2 -44.97 10.16 6.87
C SER A 2 -44.48 9.68 5.48
N PHE A 3 -44.16 8.38 5.32
CA PHE A 3 -45.07 7.33 4.79
C PHE A 3 -44.41 6.24 3.89
N THR A 4 -44.55 4.94 4.22
CA THR A 4 -44.59 3.75 3.32
C THR A 4 -43.36 2.84 3.18
N GLY A 5 -43.49 1.61 3.72
CA GLY A 5 -42.81 0.39 3.26
C GLY A 5 -43.42 -0.15 1.95
N ARG A 6 -43.08 -1.34 1.43
CA ARG A 6 -42.78 -2.60 2.10
C ARG A 6 -42.08 -3.59 1.15
N ALA A 7 -41.19 -4.39 1.74
CA ALA A 7 -40.97 -5.85 1.58
C ALA A 7 -40.94 -6.52 0.18
N GLY A 8 -39.89 -7.34 -0.02
CA GLY A 8 -39.90 -8.47 -0.95
C GLY A 8 -38.54 -9.16 -1.10
N HIS A 9 -38.32 -10.23 -0.32
CA HIS A 9 -37.56 -11.48 -0.57
C HIS A 9 -36.63 -11.54 -1.82
N TRP A 10 -35.40 -12.09 -1.79
CA TRP A 10 -35.04 -13.48 -1.47
C TRP A 10 -33.54 -13.65 -1.20
N ALA A 11 -33.23 -14.67 -0.41
CA ALA A 11 -31.91 -15.21 -0.13
C ALA A 11 -31.35 -16.09 -1.28
N HIS A 12 -30.04 -16.31 -1.23
CA HIS A 12 -29.26 -17.39 -1.88
C HIS A 12 -29.35 -17.59 -3.40
N ALA A 13 -28.23 -17.34 -4.11
CA ALA A 13 -27.74 -18.28 -5.13
C ALA A 13 -26.23 -18.08 -5.40
N VAL A 14 -25.54 -19.20 -5.28
CA VAL A 14 -24.12 -19.46 -5.52
C VAL A 14 -23.84 -19.59 -7.03
N LEU A 15 -22.64 -19.15 -7.45
CA LEU A 15 -21.90 -19.47 -8.69
C LEU A 15 -22.67 -19.51 -10.02
N ALA A 16 -22.36 -18.57 -10.93
CA ALA A 16 -22.35 -18.86 -12.36
C ALA A 16 -21.31 -18.00 -13.09
N THR A 17 -20.45 -18.73 -13.79
CA THR A 17 -19.32 -18.35 -14.62
C THR A 17 -19.71 -17.53 -15.87
N ARG A 18 -18.72 -16.74 -16.32
CA ARG A 18 -18.44 -16.30 -17.69
C ARG A 18 -19.62 -15.89 -18.59
N ASN A 19 -19.64 -14.59 -18.86
CA ASN A 19 -19.89 -13.98 -20.17
C ASN A 19 -21.32 -14.15 -20.74
N SER A 20 -22.21 -13.23 -20.37
CA SER A 20 -23.31 -12.84 -21.26
C SER A 20 -23.62 -11.35 -21.11
N LYS A 21 -24.12 -10.75 -22.19
CA LYS A 21 -24.27 -9.31 -22.47
C LYS A 21 -25.20 -8.50 -21.54
N ALA A 22 -25.35 -8.86 -20.26
CA ALA A 22 -26.20 -8.17 -19.28
C ALA A 22 -25.47 -7.08 -18.47
N ALA A 23 -24.13 -7.09 -18.43
CA ALA A 23 -23.33 -6.16 -17.62
C ALA A 23 -23.22 -4.71 -18.18
N LYS A 24 -23.97 -4.35 -19.22
CA LYS A 24 -23.84 -3.06 -19.92
C LYS A 24 -25.02 -2.08 -19.78
N LYS A 25 -25.92 -2.27 -18.82
CA LYS A 25 -27.08 -1.37 -18.63
C LYS A 25 -27.28 -0.79 -17.22
N PHE A 26 -26.21 -0.68 -16.42
CA PHE A 26 -26.28 -0.15 -15.04
C PHE A 26 -25.48 1.14 -14.80
N LEU A 27 -25.27 1.97 -15.83
CA LEU A 27 -24.49 3.21 -15.70
C LEU A 27 -25.16 4.48 -16.24
N THR A 28 -26.49 4.53 -16.42
CA THR A 28 -27.12 5.73 -16.98
C THR A 28 -28.50 6.06 -16.40
N GLU A 29 -28.65 6.29 -15.09
CA GLU A 29 -29.68 7.21 -14.54
C GLU A 29 -29.20 7.80 -13.20
N PRO A 30 -29.48 9.09 -12.89
CA PRO A 30 -29.07 9.71 -11.63
C PRO A 30 -29.90 9.15 -10.45
N PRO A 31 -29.29 8.90 -9.28
CA PRO A 31 -30.01 8.28 -8.16
C PRO A 31 -31.06 9.25 -7.60
N GLN A 32 -32.32 8.83 -7.56
CA GLN A 32 -33.40 9.58 -6.91
C GLN A 32 -33.39 9.37 -5.39
N VAL A 33 -33.55 10.47 -4.65
CA VAL A 33 -33.53 10.50 -3.18
C VAL A 33 -34.94 10.24 -2.65
N ILE A 34 -35.10 9.25 -1.76
CA ILE A 34 -36.32 9.07 -0.96
C ILE A 34 -35.91 8.86 0.51
N THR A 35 -36.47 9.67 1.41
CA THR A 35 -36.17 9.68 2.85
C THR A 35 -37.25 8.92 3.62
N TYR A 36 -36.85 8.00 4.51
CA TYR A 36 -37.74 7.46 5.56
C TYR A 36 -37.03 7.37 6.91
N ASP A 37 -37.77 7.78 7.93
CA ASP A 37 -37.42 7.76 9.34
C ASP A 37 -37.96 6.46 9.96
N PHE A 38 -37.07 5.57 10.38
CA PHE A 38 -37.37 4.37 11.15
C PHE A 38 -36.42 4.34 12.35
N GLY A 39 -36.98 4.45 13.55
CA GLY A 39 -36.24 4.37 14.80
C GLY A 39 -35.54 3.03 14.96
N ILE A 40 -34.26 2.99 14.60
CA ILE A 40 -33.31 1.92 14.87
C ILE A 40 -32.07 2.64 15.40
N SER A 41 -31.59 2.25 16.58
CA SER A 41 -30.40 2.84 17.19
C SER A 41 -29.19 2.56 16.31
N GLU A 42 -28.85 3.49 15.41
CA GLU A 42 -27.57 3.53 14.73
C GLU A 42 -26.50 3.88 15.77
N THR A 43 -25.96 2.84 16.42
CA THR A 43 -24.89 3.04 17.40
C THR A 43 -23.61 3.35 16.64
N THR A 44 -23.21 4.61 16.66
CA THR A 44 -21.87 5.01 16.22
C THR A 44 -20.89 4.62 17.31
N GLU A 45 -19.92 3.78 16.97
CA GLU A 45 -18.88 3.34 17.89
C GLU A 45 -17.49 3.58 17.33
N GLN A 46 -16.50 3.76 18.19
CA GLN A 46 -15.10 3.72 17.77
C GLN A 46 -14.71 2.27 17.53
N ARG A 47 -14.16 1.99 16.34
CA ARG A 47 -13.63 0.68 15.98
C ARG A 47 -12.37 0.81 15.17
N ALA A 48 -11.52 -0.18 15.37
CA ALA A 48 -10.37 -0.48 14.55
C ALA A 48 -10.86 -1.34 13.37
N ILE A 49 -10.71 -0.85 12.14
CA ILE A 49 -11.07 -1.57 10.92
C ILE A 49 -9.80 -1.95 10.18
N LEU A 50 -9.70 -3.21 9.79
CA LEU A 50 -8.56 -3.78 9.06
C LEU A 50 -9.04 -4.42 7.77
N PHE A 51 -8.34 -4.12 6.68
CA PHE A 51 -8.49 -4.79 5.40
C PHE A 51 -7.17 -5.48 5.07
N ALA A 52 -7.22 -6.75 4.71
CA ALA A 52 -6.09 -7.48 4.17
C ALA A 52 -6.43 -8.01 2.77
N ASP A 53 -5.47 -7.95 1.85
CA ASP A 53 -5.67 -8.38 0.46
C ASP A 53 -4.47 -9.21 -0.03
N VAL A 54 -4.74 -10.28 -0.76
CA VAL A 54 -3.69 -11.16 -1.31
C VAL A 54 -3.06 -10.52 -2.53
N CYS A 55 -1.76 -10.24 -2.45
CA CYS A 55 -1.03 -9.63 -3.55
C CYS A 55 -0.82 -10.61 -4.71
N GLU A 56 -1.00 -10.12 -5.94
CA GLU A 56 -0.84 -10.91 -7.17
C GLU A 56 -1.66 -12.21 -7.19
N SER A 57 -2.84 -12.25 -6.55
CA SER A 57 -3.69 -13.45 -6.48
C SER A 57 -3.95 -14.09 -7.85
N THR A 58 -4.21 -13.30 -8.88
CA THR A 58 -4.41 -13.77 -10.26
C THR A 58 -3.21 -14.61 -10.75
N ARG A 59 -1.99 -14.19 -10.44
CA ARG A 59 -0.77 -14.92 -10.82
C ARG A 59 -0.65 -16.26 -10.08
N ILE A 60 -1.13 -16.32 -8.84
CA ILE A 60 -1.19 -17.58 -8.07
C ILE A 60 -2.13 -18.57 -8.76
N TYR A 61 -3.32 -18.12 -9.15
CA TYR A 61 -4.28 -18.93 -9.92
C TYR A 61 -3.70 -19.40 -11.26
N GLU A 62 -3.02 -18.52 -11.99
CA GLU A 62 -2.37 -18.88 -13.26
C GLU A 62 -1.23 -19.90 -13.09
N THR A 63 -0.48 -19.82 -11.98
CA THR A 63 0.69 -20.68 -11.75
C THR A 63 0.33 -22.04 -11.16
N LEU A 64 -0.61 -22.08 -10.22
CA LEU A 64 -0.98 -23.30 -9.47
C LEU A 64 -2.24 -23.99 -10.00
N GLY A 65 -3.04 -23.30 -10.82
CA GLY A 65 -4.38 -23.74 -11.20
C GLY A 65 -5.42 -23.52 -10.10
N ASP A 66 -6.69 -23.51 -10.50
CA ASP A 66 -7.80 -23.05 -9.66
C ASP A 66 -7.95 -23.78 -8.32
N THR A 67 -7.94 -25.11 -8.35
CA THR A 67 -8.14 -25.93 -7.14
C THR A 67 -7.04 -25.68 -6.11
N ARG A 68 -5.77 -25.70 -6.55
CA ARG A 68 -4.62 -25.59 -5.64
C ARG A 68 -4.45 -24.17 -5.12
N ALA A 69 -4.70 -23.16 -5.95
CA ALA A 69 -4.71 -21.77 -5.54
C ALA A 69 -5.81 -21.51 -4.49
N LEU A 70 -7.02 -22.06 -4.69
CA LEU A 70 -8.11 -21.94 -3.72
C LEU A 70 -7.77 -22.60 -2.38
N GLU A 71 -7.19 -23.80 -2.38
CA GLU A 71 -6.71 -24.47 -1.16
C GLU A 71 -5.65 -23.63 -0.42
N LEU A 72 -4.72 -23.01 -1.16
CA LEU A 72 -3.69 -22.15 -0.59
C LEU A 72 -4.28 -20.89 0.04
N ILE A 73 -5.19 -20.20 -0.65
CA ILE A 73 -5.86 -18.99 -0.15
C ILE A 73 -6.72 -19.32 1.08
N ASN A 74 -7.44 -20.45 1.08
CA ASN A 74 -8.23 -20.87 2.24
C ASN A 74 -7.34 -21.17 3.47
N ARG A 75 -6.18 -21.82 3.29
CA ARG A 75 -5.22 -22.03 4.38
C ARG A 75 -4.66 -20.71 4.91
N LEU A 76 -4.35 -19.78 4.01
CA LEU A 76 -3.91 -18.44 4.38
C LEU A 76 -4.98 -17.73 5.22
N PHE A 77 -6.23 -17.66 4.74
CA PHE A 77 -7.31 -17.02 5.48
C PHE A 77 -7.62 -17.68 6.82
N ALA A 78 -7.53 -19.01 6.92
CA ALA A 78 -7.63 -19.69 8.21
C ALA A 78 -6.49 -19.29 9.17
N ALA A 79 -5.26 -19.08 8.67
CA ALA A 79 -4.17 -18.55 9.48
C ALA A 79 -4.42 -17.10 9.90
N LEU A 80 -4.85 -16.23 8.97
CA LEU A 80 -5.15 -14.83 9.27
C LEU A 80 -6.30 -14.68 10.28
N GLN A 81 -7.36 -15.46 10.12
CA GLN A 81 -8.50 -15.45 11.04
C GLN A 81 -8.09 -15.81 12.48
N ARG A 82 -7.18 -16.76 12.68
CA ARG A 82 -6.66 -17.09 14.01
C ARG A 82 -5.95 -15.90 14.67
N GLU A 83 -5.19 -15.12 13.90
CA GLU A 83 -4.51 -13.93 14.42
C GLU A 83 -5.51 -12.81 14.76
N VAL A 84 -6.60 -12.68 13.99
CA VAL A 84 -7.70 -11.76 14.28
C VAL A 84 -8.39 -12.14 15.60
N GLU A 85 -8.74 -13.41 15.78
CA GLU A 85 -9.38 -13.92 16.99
C GLU A 85 -8.46 -13.81 18.22
N ALA A 86 -7.16 -14.10 18.06
CA ALA A 86 -6.17 -13.99 19.13
C ALA A 86 -5.98 -12.54 19.63
N ALA A 87 -6.18 -11.55 18.75
CA ALA A 87 -6.17 -10.14 19.10
C ALA A 87 -7.56 -9.63 19.58
N GLY A 88 -8.54 -10.51 19.80
CA GLY A 88 -9.89 -10.14 20.25
C GLY A 88 -10.76 -9.47 19.17
N GLY A 89 -10.38 -9.62 17.91
CA GLY A 89 -11.11 -9.11 16.76
C GLY A 89 -12.18 -10.06 16.23
N VAL A 90 -12.95 -9.56 15.27
CA VAL A 90 -13.97 -10.35 14.54
C VAL A 90 -13.78 -10.13 13.05
N THR A 91 -13.75 -11.23 12.28
CA THR A 91 -13.84 -11.17 10.83
C THR A 91 -15.27 -10.84 10.42
N VAL A 92 -15.46 -9.67 9.80
CA VAL A 92 -16.76 -9.19 9.34
C VAL A 92 -17.19 -9.95 8.09
N LYS A 93 -16.30 -10.01 7.10
CA LYS A 93 -16.55 -10.69 5.83
C LYS A 93 -15.26 -10.96 5.07
N THR A 94 -15.33 -11.91 4.14
CA THR A 94 -14.32 -12.13 3.10
C THR A 94 -14.88 -11.67 1.75
N LEU A 95 -14.00 -11.14 0.90
CA LEU A 95 -14.33 -10.55 -0.39
C LEU A 95 -13.38 -11.13 -1.44
N GLY A 96 -13.66 -12.34 -1.92
CA GLY A 96 -12.75 -13.05 -2.81
C GLY A 96 -11.44 -13.38 -2.11
N ASP A 97 -10.38 -12.67 -2.50
CA ASP A 97 -9.02 -12.70 -1.97
C ASP A 97 -8.72 -11.58 -0.94
N GLY A 98 -9.73 -10.80 -0.56
CA GLY A 98 -9.68 -9.85 0.54
C GLY A 98 -10.39 -10.32 1.82
N MET A 99 -9.99 -9.76 2.96
CA MET A 99 -10.60 -9.98 4.28
C MET A 99 -10.83 -8.65 5.00
N VAL A 100 -11.99 -8.50 5.64
CA VAL A 100 -12.34 -7.32 6.45
C VAL A 100 -12.58 -7.74 7.89
N CYS A 101 -11.90 -7.08 8.82
CA CYS A 101 -11.94 -7.37 10.25
C CYS A 101 -12.19 -6.11 11.06
N GLN A 102 -12.74 -6.28 12.26
CA GLN A 102 -12.94 -5.21 13.22
C GLN A 102 -12.38 -5.57 14.60
N PHE A 103 -11.92 -4.54 15.33
CA PHE A 103 -11.44 -4.62 16.71
C PHE A 103 -12.00 -3.47 17.52
N ARG A 104 -12.08 -3.64 18.84
CA ARG A 104 -12.57 -2.60 19.74
C ARG A 104 -11.56 -1.47 19.91
N GLU A 105 -10.29 -1.82 20.10
CA GLU A 105 -9.21 -0.88 20.38
C GLU A 105 -8.23 -0.76 19.21
N SER A 106 -7.52 0.38 19.16
CA SER A 106 -6.57 0.61 18.07
C SER A 106 -5.36 -0.33 18.11
N ASP A 107 -4.84 -0.54 19.32
CA ASP A 107 -3.71 -1.43 19.58
C ASP A 107 -3.96 -2.88 19.11
N ASP A 108 -5.20 -3.35 19.21
CA ASP A 108 -5.55 -4.72 18.83
C ASP A 108 -5.49 -4.90 17.30
N GLY A 109 -5.99 -3.91 16.56
CA GLY A 109 -5.85 -3.88 15.10
C GLY A 109 -4.39 -3.80 14.65
N TYR A 110 -3.56 -3.04 15.36
CA TYR A 110 -2.11 -3.01 15.12
C TYR A 110 -1.47 -4.40 15.32
N ARG A 111 -1.76 -5.06 16.45
CA ARG A 111 -1.17 -6.36 16.79
C ARG A 111 -1.60 -7.43 15.79
N ALA A 112 -2.88 -7.46 15.44
CA ALA A 112 -3.41 -8.35 14.42
C ALA A 112 -2.72 -8.14 13.07
N ALA A 113 -2.57 -6.89 12.62
CA ALA A 113 -1.89 -6.58 11.36
C ALA A 113 -0.45 -7.12 11.32
N CYS A 114 0.32 -6.90 12.39
CA CYS A 114 1.68 -7.42 12.50
C CYS A 114 1.71 -8.95 12.47
N LYS A 115 0.86 -9.60 13.26
CA LYS A 115 0.81 -11.05 13.37
C LYS A 115 0.31 -11.74 12.10
N MET A 116 -0.64 -11.14 11.41
CA MET A 116 -1.11 -11.59 10.09
C MET A 116 0.04 -11.61 9.08
N GLN A 117 0.86 -10.57 9.05
CA GLN A 117 2.03 -10.51 8.19
C GLN A 117 3.08 -11.57 8.56
N GLU A 118 3.35 -11.80 9.86
CA GLU A 118 4.22 -12.89 10.33
C GLU A 118 3.65 -14.28 9.95
N ALA A 119 2.34 -14.48 10.08
CA ALA A 119 1.68 -15.73 9.73
C ALA A 119 1.84 -16.07 8.24
N VAL A 120 1.78 -15.06 7.35
CA VAL A 120 2.03 -15.26 5.91
C VAL A 120 3.46 -15.76 5.66
N VAL A 121 4.45 -15.19 6.34
CA VAL A 121 5.86 -15.62 6.24
C VAL A 121 6.01 -17.08 6.67
N ASN A 122 5.37 -17.45 7.78
CA ASN A 122 5.45 -18.80 8.33
C ASN A 122 4.65 -19.83 7.51
N LEU A 123 3.66 -19.39 6.74
CA LEU A 123 2.84 -20.27 5.91
C LEU A 123 3.56 -20.71 4.62
N ALA A 124 4.52 -19.92 4.13
CA ALA A 124 5.19 -20.16 2.85
C ALA A 124 6.03 -21.46 2.88
N PRO A 125 5.60 -22.55 2.22
CA PRO A 125 6.44 -23.72 2.01
C PRO A 125 7.55 -23.37 1.03
N SER A 126 8.74 -23.99 1.17
CA SER A 126 9.91 -23.73 0.31
C SER A 126 9.70 -23.93 -1.19
N ASN A 127 8.56 -24.49 -1.62
CA ASN A 127 8.23 -24.87 -3.01
C ASN A 127 6.94 -24.23 -3.57
N GLU A 128 6.22 -23.36 -2.84
CA GLU A 128 5.05 -22.64 -3.37
C GLU A 128 5.40 -21.16 -3.66
N PRO A 129 4.67 -20.46 -4.57
CA PRO A 129 4.92 -19.04 -4.84
C PRO A 129 4.85 -18.21 -3.55
N ASN A 130 5.75 -17.23 -3.44
CA ASN A 130 5.91 -16.40 -2.25
C ASN A 130 4.63 -15.60 -1.98
N LEU A 131 3.77 -16.11 -1.09
CA LEU A 131 2.55 -15.44 -0.68
C LEU A 131 2.87 -14.14 0.02
N LYS A 132 2.15 -13.09 -0.36
CA LYS A 132 2.24 -11.78 0.29
C LYS A 132 0.84 -11.19 0.42
N ILE A 133 0.63 -10.45 1.49
CA ILE A 133 -0.58 -9.67 1.69
C ILE A 133 -0.21 -8.19 1.85
N SER A 134 -1.11 -7.32 1.42
CA SER A 134 -1.10 -5.91 1.81
C SER A 134 -2.17 -5.70 2.88
N ILE A 135 -1.91 -4.79 3.82
CA ILE A 135 -2.84 -4.48 4.90
C ILE A 135 -3.07 -2.98 4.97
N GLY A 136 -4.33 -2.58 5.04
CA GLY A 136 -4.75 -1.26 5.47
C GLY A 136 -5.44 -1.38 6.82
N TYR A 137 -5.16 -0.45 7.74
CA TYR A 137 -5.73 -0.46 9.08
C TYR A 137 -6.04 0.96 9.56
N THR A 138 -7.22 1.20 10.12
CA THR A 138 -7.64 2.52 10.63
C THR A 138 -8.44 2.42 11.92
N TYR A 139 -8.44 3.48 12.71
CA TYR A 139 -9.28 3.60 13.90
C TYR A 139 -10.13 4.88 13.84
N GLY A 140 -11.42 4.73 14.10
CA GLY A 140 -12.34 5.86 14.03
C GLY A 140 -13.81 5.46 14.23
N PRO A 141 -14.73 6.43 14.12
CA PRO A 141 -16.16 6.17 14.24
C PRO A 141 -16.65 5.31 13.08
N VAL A 142 -17.48 4.33 13.39
CA VAL A 142 -18.19 3.47 12.44
C VAL A 142 -19.64 3.28 12.87
N VAL A 143 -20.51 3.03 11.90
CA VAL A 143 -21.89 2.60 12.13
C VAL A 143 -21.94 1.08 11.99
N LEU A 144 -22.44 0.41 13.04
CA LEU A 144 -22.63 -1.04 13.04
C LEU A 144 -24.08 -1.36 12.66
N LYS A 145 -24.26 -2.22 11.65
CA LYS A 145 -25.59 -2.65 11.20
C LYS A 145 -25.55 -4.07 10.65
N ASP A 146 -26.45 -4.94 11.14
CA ASP A 146 -26.61 -6.32 10.65
C ASP A 146 -25.29 -7.11 10.55
N ALA A 147 -24.43 -6.95 11.57
CA ALA A 147 -23.06 -7.50 11.64
C ALA A 147 -22.05 -6.95 10.61
N ASP A 148 -22.40 -5.88 9.91
CA ASP A 148 -21.55 -5.17 8.97
C ASP A 148 -21.10 -3.79 9.53
N VAL A 149 -20.07 -3.21 8.91
CA VAL A 149 -19.42 -1.96 9.32
C VAL A 149 -19.49 -0.93 8.19
N PHE A 150 -19.89 0.30 8.53
CA PHE A 150 -20.01 1.40 7.58
C PHE A 150 -19.40 2.69 8.13
N GLY A 151 -19.04 3.60 7.22
CA GLY A 151 -18.58 4.94 7.56
C GLY A 151 -17.28 5.35 6.88
N ASP A 152 -16.85 6.59 7.13
CA ASP A 152 -15.62 7.14 6.55
C ASP A 152 -14.38 6.30 6.91
N THR A 153 -14.28 5.86 8.16
CA THR A 153 -13.19 4.99 8.63
C THR A 153 -13.02 3.74 7.75
N VAL A 154 -14.13 3.09 7.38
CA VAL A 154 -14.13 1.90 6.50
C VAL A 154 -13.65 2.25 5.10
N ASN A 155 -14.13 3.37 4.54
CA ASN A 155 -13.74 3.84 3.21
C ASN A 155 -12.25 4.22 3.14
N VAL A 156 -11.72 4.90 4.16
CA VAL A 156 -10.31 5.23 4.28
C VAL A 156 -9.47 3.95 4.38
N CYS A 157 -9.90 2.98 5.18
CA CYS A 157 -9.21 1.70 5.32
C CYS A 157 -9.13 0.92 3.99
N ALA A 158 -10.25 0.83 3.27
CA ALA A 158 -10.30 0.21 1.95
C ALA A 158 -9.38 0.94 0.94
N ARG A 159 -9.22 2.26 1.08
CA ARG A 159 -8.26 3.01 0.27
C ARG A 159 -6.82 2.69 0.65
N LEU A 160 -6.50 2.59 1.94
CA LEU A 160 -5.14 2.28 2.39
C LEU A 160 -4.65 0.91 1.91
N VAL A 161 -5.48 -0.13 2.00
CA VAL A 161 -5.08 -1.47 1.52
C VAL A 161 -4.79 -1.46 0.01
N SER A 162 -5.55 -0.66 -0.77
CA SER A 162 -5.31 -0.50 -2.22
C SER A 162 -4.03 0.27 -2.56
N LEU A 163 -3.48 1.03 -1.60
CA LEU A 163 -2.23 1.79 -1.74
C LEU A 163 -1.03 1.05 -1.17
N ALA A 164 -1.27 0.07 -0.31
CA ALA A 164 -0.24 -0.71 0.36
C ALA A 164 0.45 -1.65 -0.63
N ASN A 165 1.78 -1.68 -0.58
CA ASN A 165 2.57 -2.64 -1.34
C ASN A 165 2.47 -4.03 -0.71
N ALA A 166 2.97 -5.04 -1.43
CA ALA A 166 3.07 -6.38 -0.90
C ALA A 166 3.92 -6.43 0.38
N ALA A 167 3.44 -7.13 1.40
CA ALA A 167 4.05 -7.22 2.72
C ALA A 167 4.09 -5.88 3.50
N GLN A 168 3.25 -4.91 3.12
CA GLN A 168 3.16 -3.60 3.78
C GLN A 168 1.90 -3.49 4.64
N VAL A 169 2.01 -2.73 5.73
CA VAL A 169 0.89 -2.35 6.61
C VAL A 169 0.78 -0.82 6.63
N LEU A 170 -0.31 -0.28 6.08
CA LEU A 170 -0.57 1.16 6.07
C LEU A 170 -1.68 1.55 7.04
N THR A 171 -1.53 2.72 7.65
CA THR A 171 -2.50 3.32 8.57
C THR A 171 -2.56 4.84 8.39
N THR A 172 -3.27 5.55 9.27
CA THR A 172 -3.36 7.03 9.26
C THR A 172 -2.74 7.64 10.50
N ARG A 173 -2.31 8.91 10.43
CA ARG A 173 -1.84 9.67 11.61
C ARG A 173 -2.88 9.64 12.74
N GLN A 174 -4.16 9.84 12.43
CA GLN A 174 -5.25 9.76 13.41
C GLN A 174 -5.29 8.41 14.13
N THR A 175 -5.03 7.32 13.42
CA THR A 175 -4.97 5.97 14.01
C THR A 175 -3.74 5.81 14.88
N VAL A 176 -2.58 6.29 14.43
CA VAL A 176 -1.33 6.30 15.22
C VAL A 176 -1.51 7.08 16.52
N ASP A 177 -2.19 8.23 16.49
CA ASP A 177 -2.44 9.04 17.68
C ASP A 177 -3.35 8.34 18.71
N ALA A 178 -4.12 7.34 18.29
CA ALA A 178 -4.95 6.49 19.15
C ALA A 178 -4.21 5.25 19.70
N LEU A 179 -3.01 4.94 19.22
CA LEU A 179 -2.20 3.82 19.72
C LEU A 179 -1.57 4.14 21.09
N SER A 180 -1.18 3.11 21.84
CA SER A 180 -0.29 3.26 22.98
C SER A 180 1.10 3.78 22.56
N PRO A 181 1.79 4.57 23.41
CA PRO A 181 3.05 5.24 23.02
C PRO A 181 4.11 4.30 22.42
N ILE A 182 4.26 3.10 22.97
CA ILE A 182 5.24 2.10 22.51
C ILE A 182 4.95 1.68 21.06
N LEU A 183 3.69 1.53 20.67
CA LEU A 183 3.32 1.14 19.31
C LEU A 183 3.47 2.30 18.33
N ARG A 184 3.32 3.55 18.78
CA ARG A 184 3.54 4.74 17.94
C ARG A 184 4.99 4.85 17.46
N GLU A 185 5.95 4.49 18.31
CA GLU A 185 7.37 4.48 17.95
C GLU A 185 7.68 3.50 16.80
N ARG A 186 6.77 2.54 16.55
CA ARG A 186 6.85 1.57 15.46
C ARG A 186 6.07 2.00 14.23
N CYS A 187 5.58 3.24 14.20
CA CYS A 187 4.91 3.83 13.06
C CYS A 187 5.74 4.99 12.50
N ARG A 188 5.79 5.11 11.18
CA ARG A 188 6.40 6.26 10.50
C ARG A 188 5.39 6.94 9.59
N GLU A 189 5.39 8.27 9.55
CA GLU A 189 4.65 9.00 8.52
C GLU A 189 5.26 8.75 7.15
N LEU A 190 4.39 8.70 6.13
CA LEU A 190 4.81 8.54 4.74
C LEU A 190 4.44 9.78 3.92
N TYR A 191 3.16 9.96 3.61
CA TYR A 191 2.68 11.04 2.74
C TYR A 191 1.20 11.32 2.97
N ALA A 192 0.76 12.52 2.63
CA ALA A 192 -0.64 12.88 2.62
C ALA A 192 -1.31 12.44 1.30
N THR A 193 -2.55 11.94 1.38
CA THR A 193 -3.32 11.55 0.19
C THR A 193 -4.79 11.93 0.29
N LYS A 194 -5.42 12.21 -0.86
CA LYS A 194 -6.86 12.48 -0.93
C LYS A 194 -7.64 11.17 -0.97
N VAL A 195 -8.62 11.05 -0.07
CA VAL A 195 -9.59 9.95 -0.07
C VAL A 195 -10.88 10.45 -0.72
N ARG A 196 -11.38 9.70 -1.70
CA ARG A 196 -12.60 10.07 -2.44
C ARG A 196 -13.77 10.20 -1.45
N GLY A 197 -14.46 11.33 -1.48
CA GLY A 197 -15.61 11.60 -0.61
C GLY A 197 -15.29 12.37 0.69
N ARG A 198 -14.01 12.68 0.95
CA ARG A 198 -13.58 13.48 2.12
C ARG A 198 -12.99 14.83 1.69
N ALA A 199 -13.28 15.87 2.47
CA ALA A 199 -12.61 17.16 2.35
C ALA A 199 -11.27 17.11 3.11
N GLY A 200 -10.17 17.44 2.43
CA GLY A 200 -8.82 17.43 3.00
C GLY A 200 -8.01 16.18 2.65
N GLU A 201 -6.75 16.19 3.07
CA GLU A 201 -5.81 15.09 2.88
C GLU A 201 -5.68 14.26 4.15
N VAL A 202 -5.47 12.96 3.99
CA VAL A 202 -5.22 12.02 5.08
C VAL A 202 -3.74 11.70 5.07
N MET A 203 -3.06 11.98 6.18
CA MET A 203 -1.66 11.58 6.37
C MET A 203 -1.59 10.06 6.55
N VAL A 204 -0.93 9.39 5.60
CA VAL A 204 -0.67 7.96 5.60
C VAL A 204 0.58 7.68 6.44
N CYS A 205 0.52 6.63 7.25
CA CYS A 205 1.63 6.12 8.04
C CYS A 205 1.85 4.64 7.73
N GLU A 206 3.05 4.14 7.97
CA GLU A 206 3.40 2.73 7.87
C GLU A 206 3.69 2.14 9.23
N VAL A 207 3.21 0.92 9.46
CA VAL A 207 3.53 0.12 10.63
C VAL A 207 4.73 -0.78 10.33
N MET A 208 5.79 -0.63 11.13
CA MET A 208 7.02 -1.42 11.03
C MET A 208 6.83 -2.76 11.76
N TRP A 209 6.29 -3.76 11.07
CA TRP A 209 5.93 -5.05 11.66
C TRP A 209 7.08 -6.08 11.71
N ARG A 210 8.13 -5.95 10.88
CA ARG A 210 9.37 -6.71 11.04
C ARG A 210 10.42 -5.91 11.80
N LEU A 211 11.12 -6.56 12.71
CA LEU A 211 12.46 -6.18 13.16
C LEU A 211 13.38 -7.21 12.54
N ASP A 212 14.18 -6.84 11.56
CA ASP A 212 15.17 -7.78 11.04
C ASP A 212 16.32 -7.91 12.07
N PRO A 213 16.65 -9.10 12.62
CA PRO A 213 17.74 -9.26 13.57
C PRO A 213 19.13 -9.10 12.94
N GLU A 214 19.25 -9.14 11.61
CA GLU A 214 20.46 -8.75 10.88
C GLU A 214 20.55 -7.22 10.63
N THR A 215 19.55 -6.47 11.12
CA THR A 215 19.74 -5.05 11.43
C THR A 215 20.66 -5.01 12.64
N THR A 216 21.97 -4.98 12.36
CA THR A 216 23.02 -4.85 13.37
C THR A 216 22.59 -3.78 14.37
N ARG A 217 22.45 -4.18 15.65
CA ARG A 217 22.46 -3.22 16.76
C ARG A 217 23.73 -2.39 16.60
N ILE A 218 23.59 -1.15 16.15
CA ILE A 218 24.61 -0.14 16.39
C ILE A 218 23.91 0.99 17.12
N ASN A 219 24.11 0.89 18.43
CA ASN A 219 24.00 1.88 19.47
C ASN A 219 22.58 2.17 20.01
N ASP A 220 22.28 1.44 21.07
CA ASP A 220 22.00 2.09 22.36
C ASP A 220 23.01 3.25 22.56
N VAL A 221 22.62 4.47 22.18
CA VAL A 221 23.12 5.65 22.89
C VAL A 221 21.95 6.14 23.73
N GLU A 222 22.21 6.15 25.03
CA GLU A 222 21.42 6.80 26.04
C GLU A 222 20.80 8.10 25.52
N ARG A 223 19.52 8.26 25.84
CA ARG A 223 18.85 9.56 25.84
C ARG A 223 19.60 10.48 26.80
N ASP A 224 20.60 11.19 26.29
CA ASP A 224 21.10 12.40 26.92
C ASP A 224 21.45 13.43 25.84
N ALA A 225 20.74 14.56 25.91
CA ALA A 225 21.02 15.88 25.34
C ALA A 225 21.52 16.00 23.87
N MET A 226 20.73 16.72 23.04
CA MET A 226 21.11 17.34 21.74
C MET A 226 22.47 18.07 21.74
N PRO A 227 23.04 18.49 20.56
CA PRO A 227 23.00 17.94 19.19
C PRO A 227 24.41 17.88 18.53
N GLN A 228 24.68 16.96 17.59
CA GLN A 228 25.82 17.10 16.67
C GLN A 228 25.55 16.42 15.31
N ALA A 229 25.85 17.13 14.21
CA ALA A 229 25.40 16.86 12.85
C ALA A 229 25.66 15.42 12.35
N ALA A 230 24.59 14.67 12.15
CA ALA A 230 24.61 13.34 11.55
C ALA A 230 24.58 13.46 10.03
N TRP A 231 25.56 12.86 9.37
CA TRP A 231 25.69 12.89 7.91
C TRP A 231 24.63 11.97 7.31
N ILE A 232 23.78 12.49 6.43
CA ILE A 232 22.72 11.72 5.74
C ILE A 232 23.13 11.43 4.29
N TRP A 233 22.81 10.23 3.81
CA TRP A 233 23.00 9.87 2.41
C TRP A 233 21.84 10.42 1.57
N ILE A 234 22.19 11.09 0.48
CA ILE A 234 21.22 11.63 -0.47
C ILE A 234 21.56 11.18 -1.89
N LEU A 235 20.54 10.97 -2.71
CA LEU A 235 20.72 10.76 -4.13
C LEU A 235 20.47 12.06 -4.87
N LYS A 236 21.53 12.61 -5.45
CA LYS A 236 21.43 13.76 -6.34
C LYS A 236 21.11 13.28 -7.76
N LEU A 237 19.97 13.69 -8.28
CA LEU A 237 19.59 13.55 -9.67
C LEU A 237 19.93 14.83 -10.42
N THR A 238 20.37 14.73 -11.67
CA THR A 238 20.59 15.87 -12.55
C THR A 238 19.92 15.61 -13.90
N HIS A 239 19.08 16.54 -14.33
CA HIS A 239 18.40 16.50 -15.63
C HIS A 239 18.31 17.92 -16.19
N SER A 240 18.60 18.10 -17.48
CA SER A 240 18.53 19.41 -18.16
C SER A 240 19.27 20.57 -17.46
N GLY A 241 20.32 20.27 -16.69
CA GLY A 241 21.09 21.25 -15.90
C GLY A 241 20.52 21.54 -14.50
N GLU A 242 19.31 21.07 -14.19
CA GLU A 242 18.71 21.16 -12.87
C GLU A 242 19.12 19.97 -12.00
N SER A 243 19.22 20.19 -10.68
CA SER A 243 19.55 19.15 -9.72
C SER A 243 18.42 18.94 -8.71
N PHE A 244 18.08 17.69 -8.49
CA PHE A 244 17.04 17.26 -7.57
C PHE A 244 17.66 16.36 -6.51
N ILE A 245 17.17 16.43 -5.28
CA ILE A 245 17.68 15.63 -4.18
C ILE A 245 16.59 14.64 -3.78
N VAL A 246 16.93 13.37 -3.77
CA VAL A 246 16.15 12.32 -3.12
C VAL A 246 16.81 12.07 -1.78
N ASP A 247 16.08 12.33 -0.70
CA ASP A 247 16.50 11.98 0.66
C ASP A 247 15.81 10.68 1.11
N GLU A 248 16.07 10.28 2.34
CA GLU A 248 15.52 9.04 2.90
C GLU A 248 14.02 9.12 3.21
N ALA A 249 13.45 10.33 3.24
CA ALA A 249 12.06 10.56 3.65
C ALA A 249 11.09 10.60 2.46
N THR A 250 11.54 11.10 1.30
CA THR A 250 10.61 11.43 0.20
C THR A 250 10.92 10.65 -1.08
N PRO A 251 10.01 9.76 -1.54
CA PRO A 251 10.15 9.14 -2.84
C PRO A 251 9.92 10.18 -3.96
N VAL A 252 10.77 10.16 -4.98
CA VAL A 252 10.74 11.08 -6.12
C VAL A 252 10.17 10.39 -7.35
N ARG A 253 9.15 10.98 -7.96
CA ARG A 253 8.54 10.48 -9.21
C ARG A 253 9.20 11.13 -10.41
N LEU A 254 9.44 10.29 -11.41
CA LEU A 254 9.99 10.68 -12.71
C LEU A 254 8.92 10.47 -13.78
N GLY A 255 8.75 11.42 -14.69
CA GLY A 255 7.86 11.26 -15.83
C GLY A 255 7.69 12.53 -16.63
N ARG A 256 7.00 12.46 -17.77
CA ARG A 256 6.83 13.64 -18.65
C ARG A 256 5.74 14.61 -18.21
N GLU A 257 4.84 14.17 -17.33
CA GLU A 257 3.75 15.04 -16.85
C GLU A 257 4.28 16.02 -15.80
N ALA A 258 3.75 17.25 -15.80
CA ALA A 258 4.20 18.32 -14.91
C ALA A 258 3.95 18.03 -13.41
N GLY A 259 3.14 17.03 -13.08
CA GLY A 259 2.87 16.61 -11.70
C GLY A 259 3.92 15.67 -11.10
N ASN A 260 5.01 15.36 -11.83
CA ASN A 260 6.13 14.59 -11.31
C ASN A 260 7.18 15.50 -10.65
N ASP A 261 7.91 14.93 -9.70
CA ASP A 261 8.94 15.63 -8.94
C ASP A 261 10.17 15.92 -9.81
N VAL A 262 10.47 15.04 -10.78
CA VAL A 262 11.38 15.33 -11.89
C VAL A 262 10.65 15.15 -13.21
N VAL A 263 10.52 16.25 -13.93
CA VAL A 263 9.79 16.30 -15.18
C VAL A 263 10.73 16.09 -16.37
N VAL A 264 10.55 14.99 -17.08
CA VAL A 264 11.37 14.62 -18.25
C VAL A 264 10.52 14.77 -19.51
N GLN A 265 10.58 15.95 -20.13
CA GLN A 265 9.78 16.32 -21.31
C GLN A 265 10.27 15.61 -22.57
N THR A 266 9.84 14.36 -22.75
CA THR A 266 10.13 13.56 -23.94
C THR A 266 8.96 12.63 -24.26
N ASP A 267 8.69 12.38 -25.53
CA ASP A 267 7.58 11.54 -25.98
C ASP A 267 7.78 10.06 -25.62
N HIS A 268 9.02 9.66 -25.32
CA HIS A 268 9.35 8.29 -24.94
C HIS A 268 9.07 7.98 -23.47
N ALA A 269 8.96 9.01 -22.63
CA ALA A 269 8.64 8.85 -21.23
C ALA A 269 7.12 8.75 -21.02
N SER A 270 6.67 7.75 -20.27
CA SER A 270 5.30 7.73 -19.74
C SER A 270 5.01 8.95 -18.85
N ARG A 271 3.73 9.31 -18.75
CA ARG A 271 3.24 10.43 -17.93
C ARG A 271 3.75 10.34 -16.49
N VAL A 272 3.60 9.16 -15.88
CA VAL A 272 4.32 8.72 -14.68
C VAL A 272 5.16 7.53 -15.12
N HIS A 273 6.49 7.63 -15.01
CA HIS A 273 7.41 6.68 -15.63
C HIS A 273 8.07 5.76 -14.63
N ALA A 274 8.67 6.33 -13.59
CA ALA A 274 9.41 5.60 -12.59
C ALA A 274 9.34 6.34 -11.25
N ARG A 275 9.67 5.63 -10.18
CA ARG A 275 9.76 6.21 -8.84
C ARG A 275 11.07 5.81 -8.21
N ILE A 276 11.77 6.77 -7.62
CA ILE A 276 12.98 6.56 -6.82
C ILE A 276 12.63 6.73 -5.36
N PHE A 277 13.17 5.87 -4.49
CA PHE A 277 12.96 5.95 -3.05
C PHE A 277 14.13 5.36 -2.29
N SER A 278 14.29 5.74 -1.03
CA SER A 278 15.27 5.10 -0.14
C SER A 278 14.64 3.95 0.62
N ARG A 279 15.40 2.85 0.78
CA ARG A 279 15.12 1.76 1.70
C ARG A 279 16.46 1.34 2.32
N ASP A 280 16.54 1.35 3.64
CA ASP A 280 17.73 0.94 4.41
C ASP A 280 19.03 1.64 3.97
N GLY A 281 18.98 2.96 3.76
CA GLY A 281 20.14 3.78 3.35
C GLY A 281 20.58 3.59 1.89
N HIS A 282 19.84 2.80 1.11
CA HIS A 282 20.07 2.56 -0.31
C HIS A 282 18.93 3.14 -1.14
N PHE A 283 19.25 3.65 -2.33
CA PHE A 283 18.25 4.20 -3.23
C PHE A 283 17.83 3.13 -4.25
N TYR A 284 16.53 3.00 -4.46
CA TYR A 284 15.92 2.07 -5.41
C TYR A 284 15.12 2.85 -6.44
N ILE A 285 15.02 2.29 -7.64
CA ILE A 285 14.13 2.76 -8.69
C ILE A 285 13.18 1.65 -9.10
N VAL A 286 11.90 1.98 -9.24
CA VAL A 286 10.87 1.09 -9.77
C VAL A 286 10.32 1.65 -11.08
N ASP A 287 10.32 0.81 -12.12
CA ASP A 287 9.72 1.14 -13.42
C ASP A 287 8.19 0.96 -13.36
N GLN A 288 7.46 1.95 -13.86
CA GLN A 288 5.99 1.94 -14.01
C GLN A 288 5.56 2.25 -15.44
N SER A 289 6.52 2.25 -16.38
CA SER A 289 6.33 2.79 -17.71
C SER A 289 5.88 1.76 -18.74
N THR A 290 5.48 2.25 -19.91
CA THR A 290 5.17 1.41 -21.07
C THR A 290 6.44 0.94 -21.78
N ASN A 291 7.46 1.79 -21.84
CA ASN A 291 8.66 1.57 -22.65
C ASN A 291 9.85 0.99 -21.85
N GLY A 292 9.72 0.93 -20.53
CA GLY A 292 10.75 0.47 -19.60
C GLY A 292 11.75 1.56 -19.24
N THR A 293 12.41 1.37 -18.10
CA THR A 293 13.47 2.23 -17.58
C THR A 293 14.82 1.56 -17.80
N PHE A 294 15.83 2.32 -18.24
CA PHE A 294 17.15 1.80 -18.56
C PHE A 294 18.19 2.35 -17.57
N LEU A 295 18.94 1.47 -16.92
CA LEU A 295 19.94 1.83 -15.92
C LEU A 295 21.33 1.51 -16.45
N LEU A 296 22.20 2.51 -16.45
CA LEU A 296 23.62 2.36 -16.76
C LEU A 296 24.42 2.79 -15.53
N VAL A 297 24.93 1.82 -14.77
CA VAL A 297 25.73 2.08 -13.56
C VAL A 297 27.18 2.28 -13.97
N ASP A 298 27.82 3.33 -13.47
CA ASP A 298 29.24 3.57 -13.76
C ASP A 298 30.10 2.38 -13.29
N GLY A 299 31.07 1.98 -14.11
CA GLY A 299 31.93 0.82 -13.83
C GLY A 299 31.32 -0.52 -14.26
N THR A 300 30.08 -0.55 -14.76
CA THR A 300 29.49 -1.74 -15.38
C THR A 300 29.48 -1.60 -16.92
N ALA A 301 29.81 -2.68 -17.63
CA ALA A 301 29.81 -2.67 -19.10
C ALA A 301 28.42 -2.90 -19.71
N ARG A 302 27.38 -3.14 -18.90
CA ARG A 302 26.07 -3.58 -19.36
C ARG A 302 24.95 -2.73 -18.78
N GLU A 303 24.15 -2.17 -19.68
CA GLU A 303 22.88 -1.51 -19.34
C GLU A 303 21.83 -2.54 -18.90
N VAL A 304 21.12 -2.22 -17.83
CA VAL A 304 20.03 -3.03 -17.28
C VAL A 304 18.70 -2.38 -17.65
N ARG A 305 17.81 -3.13 -18.31
CA ARG A 305 16.45 -2.67 -18.61
C ARG A 305 15.47 -3.20 -17.57
N LEU A 306 14.78 -2.28 -16.91
CA LEU A 306 13.66 -2.56 -16.03
C LEU A 306 12.35 -2.50 -16.81
N ARG A 307 11.46 -3.45 -16.51
CA ARG A 307 10.09 -3.49 -17.02
C ARG A 307 9.17 -3.92 -15.90
N ARG A 308 8.45 -2.95 -15.32
CA ARG A 308 7.60 -3.16 -14.15
C ARG A 308 8.33 -3.88 -13.00
N SER A 309 9.62 -3.57 -12.86
CA SER A 309 10.53 -4.20 -11.92
C SER A 309 11.33 -3.14 -11.16
N GLU A 310 11.81 -3.52 -9.97
CA GLU A 310 12.65 -2.69 -9.11
C GLU A 310 14.14 -3.01 -9.33
N SER A 311 15.01 -2.01 -9.12
CA SER A 311 16.46 -2.22 -9.00
C SER A 311 17.09 -1.22 -8.04
N MET A 312 18.16 -1.63 -7.36
CA MET A 312 18.97 -0.76 -6.52
C MET A 312 19.86 0.13 -7.38
N LEU A 313 19.92 1.42 -7.06
CA LEU A 313 20.84 2.38 -7.67
C LEU A 313 22.20 2.29 -6.97
N GLY A 314 23.27 2.20 -7.76
CA GLY A 314 24.65 2.25 -7.24
C GLY A 314 25.10 3.66 -6.85
N GLU A 315 26.40 3.86 -6.67
CA GLU A 315 26.95 5.16 -6.24
C GLU A 315 26.76 6.28 -7.27
N ARG A 316 26.78 5.96 -8.58
CA ARG A 316 26.54 6.91 -9.66
C ARG A 316 26.22 6.20 -10.97
N GLY A 317 25.56 6.90 -11.88
CA GLY A 317 25.21 6.37 -13.19
C GLY A 317 24.15 7.19 -13.91
N TRP A 318 23.47 6.55 -14.84
CA TRP A 318 22.48 7.17 -15.73
C TRP A 318 21.18 6.37 -15.75
N ILE A 319 20.07 7.09 -15.83
CA ILE A 319 18.70 6.55 -15.92
C ILE A 319 18.09 7.08 -17.22
N GLY A 320 17.75 6.18 -18.15
CA GLY A 320 17.03 6.50 -19.38
C GLY A 320 15.55 6.15 -19.26
N LEU A 321 14.68 7.13 -19.49
CA LEU A 321 13.23 6.92 -19.46
C LEU A 321 12.71 6.54 -20.84
N GLY A 322 12.30 5.28 -21.02
CA GLY A 322 11.69 4.78 -22.25
C GLY A 322 12.67 4.50 -23.40
N LYS A 323 13.93 4.91 -23.23
CA LYS A 323 15.04 4.68 -24.15
C LYS A 323 16.33 4.43 -23.37
N SER A 324 17.28 3.78 -24.04
CA SER A 324 18.62 3.51 -23.50
C SER A 324 19.29 4.78 -22.99
N ALA A 325 19.88 4.69 -21.79
CA ALA A 325 20.65 5.74 -21.13
C ALA A 325 22.01 5.98 -21.81
N ALA A 326 22.52 5.00 -22.57
CA ALA A 326 23.78 5.12 -23.32
C ALA A 326 23.70 6.15 -24.47
N HIS A 327 22.50 6.36 -25.03
CA HIS A 327 22.27 7.36 -26.08
C HIS A 327 21.92 8.72 -25.45
N HIS A 328 22.85 9.29 -24.67
CA HIS A 328 22.69 10.57 -23.95
C HIS A 328 21.74 11.56 -24.67
N GLY A 329 20.70 12.03 -23.98
CA GLY A 329 19.63 12.83 -24.56
C GLY A 329 18.68 13.43 -23.52
N ASP A 330 17.60 14.04 -23.99
CA ASP A 330 16.53 14.66 -23.18
C ASP A 330 15.81 13.65 -22.26
N HIS A 331 15.86 12.37 -22.58
CA HIS A 331 15.26 11.28 -21.80
C HIS A 331 16.16 10.74 -20.67
N VAL A 332 17.37 11.28 -20.49
CA VAL A 332 18.37 10.71 -19.58
C VAL A 332 18.61 11.60 -18.36
N LEU A 333 18.53 11.02 -17.18
CA LEU A 333 18.96 11.63 -15.92
C LEU A 333 20.30 11.06 -15.48
N ARG A 334 21.15 11.89 -14.88
CA ARG A 334 22.34 11.43 -14.15
C ARG A 334 22.00 11.31 -12.68
N TYR A 335 22.49 10.28 -11.99
CA TYR A 335 22.39 10.18 -10.54
C TYR A 335 23.76 10.03 -9.88
N ARG A 336 23.86 10.50 -8.64
CA ARG A 336 25.03 10.32 -7.78
C ARG A 336 24.60 10.29 -6.31
N LEU A 337 25.11 9.32 -5.58
CA LEU A 337 25.00 9.22 -4.13
C LEU A 337 26.00 10.18 -3.49
N GLU A 338 25.54 11.06 -2.61
CA GLU A 338 26.33 12.06 -1.90
C GLU A 338 26.05 11.99 -0.40
N ARG A 339 27.03 12.37 0.42
CA ARG A 339 26.84 12.58 1.86
C ARG A 339 26.58 14.05 2.12
N ARG A 340 25.55 14.37 2.91
CA ARG A 340 25.22 15.74 3.30
C ARG A 340 25.34 15.88 4.82
N SER A 341 26.13 16.87 5.24
CA SER A 341 26.33 17.28 6.64
C SER A 341 25.19 18.13 7.18
#